data_AF-A0A9N9K5R6-F1
#
_entry.id   AF-A0A9N9K5R6-F1
#
_cell.length_a   1.000
_cell.length_b   1.000
_cell.length_c   1.000
_cell.angle_alpha   90.00
_cell.angle_beta   90.00
_cell.angle_gamma   90.00
#
_symmetry.space_group_name_H-M   'P 1'
#
loop_
_entity.id
_entity.type
_entity.pdbx_description
1 polymer ?
#
loop_
_entity_poly.entity_id
_entity_poly.type
_entity_poly.pdbx_seq_one_letter_code
_entity_poly.pdbx_strand_id
1 'polypeptide(L)'
;VPLDIRMSALESIKEKPFSPTRKRKLDDDQSDEDFYNNEIDENKIAQCHNALIRLFVCCGIPFHIVDHPFFKDFVKTLCYNYNLPGRTMLSDTILSHEIVKISLKIKQELKSAKNLTL
;
A
#
# COMPACT_ATOMS: atom_id res chain seq x y z
N VAL A 1 0.95 -6.60 -21.48
CA VAL A 1 2.42 -6.44 -21.61
C VAL A 1 2.98 -7.66 -22.33
N PRO A 2 3.66 -7.48 -23.46
CA PRO A 2 4.33 -8.54 -24.21
C PRO A 2 5.29 -9.41 -23.36
N LEU A 3 5.43 -10.69 -23.70
CA LEU A 3 6.19 -11.67 -22.90
C LEU A 3 7.70 -11.37 -22.86
N ASP A 4 8.24 -10.89 -23.97
CA ASP A 4 9.61 -10.44 -24.15
C ASP A 4 10.00 -9.35 -23.14
N ILE A 5 9.14 -8.35 -22.95
CA ILE A 5 9.35 -7.26 -21.97
C ILE A 5 9.32 -7.79 -20.53
N ARG A 6 8.50 -8.81 -20.25
CA ARG A 6 8.44 -9.43 -18.91
C ARG A 6 9.69 -10.25 -18.62
N MET A 7 10.20 -10.98 -19.61
CA MET A 7 11.40 -11.82 -19.45
C MET A 7 12.66 -10.95 -19.27
N SER A 8 12.82 -9.88 -20.05
CA SER A 8 13.95 -8.96 -19.89
C SER A 8 13.95 -8.25 -18.53
N ALA A 9 12.78 -7.92 -17.99
CA ALA A 9 12.64 -7.33 -16.66
C ALA A 9 13.03 -8.33 -15.55
N LEU A 10 12.61 -9.59 -15.66
CA LEU A 10 12.97 -10.63 -14.69
C LEU A 10 14.47 -10.95 -14.69
N GLU A 11 15.09 -10.95 -15.87
CA GLU A 11 16.53 -11.17 -16.02
C GLU A 11 17.35 -10.04 -15.38
N SER A 12 16.87 -8.80 -15.51
CA SER A 12 17.48 -7.62 -14.86
C SER A 12 17.40 -7.62 -13.33
N ILE A 13 16.41 -8.32 -12.76
CA ILE A 13 16.24 -8.47 -11.30
C ILE A 13 17.14 -9.59 -10.76
N LYS A 14 17.44 -10.62 -11.57
CA LYS A 14 18.28 -11.76 -11.17
C LYS A 14 19.77 -11.41 -11.06
N GLU A 15 20.22 -10.38 -11.78
CA GLU A 15 21.64 -10.03 -11.89
C GLU A 15 22.17 -9.09 -10.80
N LYS A 16 21.33 -8.59 -9.88
CA LYS A 16 21.77 -7.59 -8.90
C LYS A 16 21.76 -8.14 -7.47
N PRO A 17 22.90 -8.60 -6.91
CA PRO A 17 23.05 -8.55 -5.47
C PRO A 17 22.98 -7.08 -5.04
N PHE A 18 22.13 -6.78 -4.05
CA PHE A 18 22.05 -5.44 -3.45
C PHE A 18 23.41 -5.11 -2.81
N SER A 19 24.26 -4.37 -3.52
CA SER A 19 25.52 -3.85 -2.99
C SER A 19 25.23 -2.58 -2.17
N PRO A 20 25.63 -2.49 -0.89
CA PRO A 20 25.40 -1.29 -0.10
C PRO A 20 26.32 -0.19 -0.61
N THR A 21 25.76 0.93 -1.06
CA THR A 21 26.54 2.05 -1.58
C THR A 21 26.63 3.17 -0.55
N ARG A 22 27.87 3.48 -0.14
CA ARG A 22 28.38 4.63 0.65
C ARG A 22 28.06 4.68 2.15
N LYS A 23 29.10 4.35 2.95
CA LYS A 23 29.23 4.68 4.38
C LYS A 23 29.11 6.20 4.60
N ARG A 24 28.04 6.63 5.25
CA ARG A 24 27.98 7.89 6.01
C ARG A 24 28.31 7.57 7.46
N LYS A 25 29.03 8.47 8.14
CA LYS A 25 29.40 8.32 9.55
C LYS A 25 28.13 8.12 10.39
N LEU A 26 28.13 7.04 11.16
CA LEU A 26 27.13 6.69 12.16
C LEU A 26 27.46 7.48 13.42
N ASP A 27 26.56 8.36 13.83
CA ASP A 27 26.42 8.74 15.24
C ASP A 27 25.32 7.84 15.82
N ASP A 28 25.74 7.03 16.80
CA ASP A 28 25.02 6.46 17.94
C ASP A 28 23.72 5.64 17.72
N ASP A 29 23.90 4.33 17.76
CA ASP A 29 23.07 3.31 18.46
C ASP A 29 21.54 3.47 18.44
N GLN A 30 20.93 3.27 17.28
CA GLN A 30 19.58 2.72 17.20
C GLN A 30 19.69 1.31 16.62
N SER A 31 19.36 0.32 17.44
CA SER A 31 19.47 -1.09 17.10
C SER A 31 18.61 -1.41 15.86
N ASP A 32 19.12 -2.22 14.93
CA ASP A 32 18.36 -2.73 13.78
C ASP A 32 17.06 -3.45 14.21
N GLU A 33 16.95 -3.86 15.48
CA GLU A 33 15.77 -4.44 16.10
C GLU A 33 14.58 -3.46 16.23
N ASP A 34 14.82 -2.18 16.46
CA ASP A 34 13.75 -1.19 16.59
C ASP A 34 12.98 -0.98 15.27
N PHE A 35 13.62 -1.24 14.13
CA PHE A 35 12.99 -1.14 12.81
C PHE A 35 11.96 -2.26 12.57
N TYR A 36 12.19 -3.46 13.12
CA TYR A 36 11.31 -4.63 12.95
C TYR A 36 10.31 -4.83 14.09
N ASN A 37 10.57 -4.24 15.27
CA ASN A 37 9.75 -4.41 16.49
C ASN A 37 8.67 -3.34 16.68
N ASN A 38 8.44 -2.45 15.70
CA ASN A 38 7.27 -1.58 15.74
C ASN A 38 6.02 -2.39 15.40
N GLU A 39 5.30 -2.83 16.42
CA GLU A 39 3.90 -3.23 16.27
C GLU A 39 3.16 -2.17 15.45
N ILE A 40 2.46 -2.60 14.41
CA ILE A 40 1.69 -1.67 13.57
C ILE A 40 0.42 -1.35 14.33
N ASP A 41 0.28 -0.10 14.76
CA ASP A 41 -0.94 0.38 15.39
C ASP A 41 -2.11 0.38 14.40
N GLU A 42 -3.34 0.36 14.93
CA GLU A 42 -4.56 0.33 14.12
C GLU A 42 -4.65 1.52 13.15
N ASN A 43 -4.07 2.67 13.51
CA ASN A 43 -4.06 3.86 12.66
C ASN A 43 -3.18 3.66 11.42
N LYS A 44 -1.95 3.14 11.58
CA LYS A 44 -1.08 2.79 10.44
C LYS A 44 -1.72 1.70 9.58
N ILE A 45 -2.38 0.70 10.17
CA ILE A 45 -3.14 -0.31 9.41
C ILE A 45 -4.20 0.39 8.55
N ALA A 46 -5.02 1.25 9.15
CA ALA A 46 -6.05 1.98 8.41
C ALA A 46 -5.46 2.86 7.28
N GLN A 47 -4.31 3.49 7.50
CA GLN A 47 -3.60 4.26 6.47
C GLN A 47 -3.11 3.37 5.33
N CYS A 48 -2.53 2.21 5.63
CA CYS A 48 -2.14 1.22 4.63
C CYS A 48 -3.34 0.76 3.79
N HIS A 49 -4.49 0.47 4.43
CA HIS A 49 -5.71 0.06 3.74
C HIS A 49 -6.20 1.16 2.78
N ASN A 50 -6.18 2.42 3.22
CA ASN A 50 -6.59 3.55 2.39
C ASN A 50 -5.64 3.77 1.21
N ALA A 51 -4.33 3.66 1.43
CA ALA A 51 -3.34 3.75 0.37
C ALA A 51 -3.52 2.61 -0.66
N LEU A 52 -3.79 1.39 -0.17
CA LEU A 52 -4.03 0.21 -1.00
C LEU A 52 -5.29 0.37 -1.85
N ILE A 53 -6.42 0.80 -1.27
CA ILE A 53 -7.66 1.07 -2.01
C ILE A 53 -7.43 2.14 -3.08
N ARG A 54 -6.75 3.24 -2.75
CA ARG A 54 -6.43 4.29 -3.71
C ARG A 54 -5.59 3.77 -4.87
N LEU A 55 -4.58 2.95 -4.58
CA LEU A 55 -3.77 2.32 -5.63
C LEU A 55 -4.63 1.46 -6.57
N PHE A 56 -5.47 0.58 -6.02
CA PHE A 56 -6.28 -0.33 -6.84
C PHE A 56 -7.35 0.41 -7.65
N VAL A 57 -8.07 1.32 -7.03
CA VAL A 57 -9.16 2.06 -7.67
C VAL A 57 -8.63 3.09 -8.66
N CYS A 58 -7.69 3.95 -8.26
CA CYS A 58 -7.21 5.03 -9.11
C CYS A 58 -6.33 4.54 -10.26
N CYS A 59 -5.60 3.44 -10.09
CA CYS A 59 -4.78 2.85 -11.16
C CYS A 59 -5.50 1.72 -11.91
N GLY A 60 -6.75 1.40 -11.59
CA GLY A 60 -7.52 0.35 -12.26
C GLY A 60 -6.91 -1.04 -12.11
N ILE A 61 -6.23 -1.32 -10.99
CA ILE A 61 -5.62 -2.62 -10.74
C ILE A 61 -6.72 -3.60 -10.33
N PRO A 62 -6.85 -4.76 -11.01
CA PRO A 62 -7.80 -5.78 -10.61
C PRO A 62 -7.54 -6.29 -9.18
N PHE A 63 -8.58 -6.39 -8.35
CA PHE A 63 -8.43 -6.82 -6.95
C PHE A 63 -7.81 -8.22 -6.77
N HIS A 64 -7.88 -9.11 -7.78
CA HIS A 64 -7.22 -10.41 -7.71
C HIS A 64 -5.68 -10.33 -7.60
N ILE A 65 -5.08 -9.18 -7.92
CA ILE A 65 -3.64 -8.97 -7.76
C ILE A 65 -3.22 -8.99 -6.29
N VAL A 66 -4.08 -8.59 -5.35
CA VAL A 66 -3.75 -8.60 -3.92
C VAL A 66 -3.44 -10.00 -3.38
N ASP A 67 -4.09 -11.01 -3.96
CA ASP A 67 -3.89 -12.41 -3.57
C ASP A 67 -2.66 -13.05 -4.23
N HIS A 68 -2.10 -12.37 -5.25
CA HIS A 68 -0.98 -12.88 -6.03
C HIS A 68 0.30 -12.97 -5.17
N PRO A 69 1.08 -14.07 -5.24
CA PRO A 69 2.27 -14.25 -4.41
C PRO A 69 3.27 -13.10 -4.54
N PHE A 70 3.61 -12.68 -5.76
CA PHE A 70 4.52 -11.53 -5.96
C PHE A 70 4.04 -10.22 -5.33
N PHE A 71 2.72 -10.00 -5.24
CA PHE A 71 2.20 -8.80 -4.60
C PHE A 71 2.28 -8.91 -3.08
N LYS A 72 1.99 -10.09 -2.52
CA LYS A 72 2.19 -10.39 -1.09
C LYS A 72 3.65 -10.21 -0.69
N ASP A 73 4.58 -10.76 -1.48
CA ASP A 73 6.02 -10.64 -1.25
C ASP A 73 6.48 -9.19 -1.34
N PHE A 74 5.99 -8.44 -2.33
CA PHE A 74 6.24 -7.00 -2.46
C PHE A 74 5.78 -6.24 -1.20
N VAL A 75 4.57 -6.48 -0.71
CA VAL A 75 4.04 -5.82 0.48
C VAL A 75 4.83 -6.22 1.73
N LYS A 76 5.18 -7.50 1.88
CA LYS A 76 5.98 -7.98 3.02
C LYS A 76 7.41 -7.45 3.03
N THR A 77 7.98 -7.21 1.85
CA THR A 77 9.30 -6.56 1.71
C THR A 77 9.26 -5.10 2.15
N LEU A 78 8.14 -4.40 1.90
CA LEU A 78 7.95 -3.02 2.35
C LEU A 78 7.58 -2.93 3.84
N CYS A 79 6.74 -3.85 4.31
CA CYS A 79 6.25 -3.85 5.68
C CYS A 79 5.94 -5.28 6.15
N TYR A 80 6.90 -5.88 6.86
CA TYR A 80 6.84 -7.28 7.26
C TYR A 80 5.65 -7.59 8.19
N ASN A 81 5.37 -6.70 9.15
CA ASN A 81 4.32 -6.87 10.15
C ASN A 81 2.91 -6.58 9.61
N TYR A 82 2.78 -6.01 8.40
CA TYR A 82 1.47 -5.69 7.84
C TYR A 82 0.80 -6.95 7.30
N ASN A 83 -0.40 -7.24 7.81
CA ASN A 83 -1.21 -8.35 7.32
C ASN A 83 -2.09 -7.88 6.17
N LEU A 84 -1.73 -8.28 4.95
CA LEU A 84 -2.41 -7.85 3.74
C LEU A 84 -3.83 -8.44 3.70
N PRO A 85 -4.88 -7.61 3.52
CA PRO A 85 -6.24 -8.11 3.33
C PRO A 85 -6.34 -8.92 2.03
N GLY A 86 -7.11 -10.01 2.07
CA GLY A 86 -7.45 -10.77 0.87
C GLY A 86 -8.37 -9.98 -0.07
N ARG A 87 -8.52 -10.47 -1.30
CA ARG A 87 -9.32 -9.81 -2.35
C ARG A 87 -10.71 -9.43 -1.89
N THR A 88 -11.47 -10.35 -1.31
CA THR A 88 -12.87 -10.12 -0.91
C THR A 88 -12.97 -9.10 0.22
N MET A 89 -12.08 -9.17 1.21
CA MET A 89 -12.03 -8.16 2.26
C MET A 89 -11.73 -6.76 1.68
N LEU A 90 -10.80 -6.70 0.72
CA LEU A 90 -10.43 -5.44 0.07
C LEU A 90 -11.56 -4.87 -0.78
N SER A 91 -12.21 -5.69 -1.63
CA SER A 91 -13.25 -5.24 -2.55
C SER A 91 -14.60 -4.99 -1.87
N ASP A 92 -14.97 -5.81 -0.89
CA ASP A 92 -16.35 -5.83 -0.38
C ASP A 92 -16.45 -5.03 0.92
N THR A 93 -15.44 -5.13 1.80
CA THR A 93 -15.49 -4.51 3.13
C THR A 93 -14.77 -3.17 3.14
N ILE A 94 -13.48 -3.16 2.81
CA ILE A 94 -12.63 -1.96 2.95
C ILE A 94 -13.07 -0.89 1.96
N LEU A 95 -13.31 -1.26 0.70
CA LEU A 95 -13.79 -0.34 -0.32
C LEU A 95 -15.15 0.26 0.07
N SER A 96 -16.11 -0.56 0.49
CA SER A 96 -17.43 -0.09 0.90
C SER A 96 -17.35 0.88 2.08
N HIS A 97 -16.50 0.60 3.07
CA HIS A 97 -16.27 1.49 4.20
C HIS A 97 -15.72 2.86 3.74
N GLU A 98 -14.73 2.87 2.84
CA GLU A 98 -14.18 4.12 2.31
C GLU A 98 -15.19 4.90 1.46
N ILE A 99 -16.04 4.22 0.67
CA ILE A 99 -17.14 4.85 -0.05
C ILE A 99 -18.10 5.56 0.91
N VAL A 100 -18.51 4.88 1.99
CA VAL A 100 -19.42 5.46 3.00
C VAL A 100 -18.77 6.67 3.66
N LYS A 101 -17.51 6.57 4.08
CA LYS A 101 -16.76 7.64 4.72
C LYS A 101 -16.63 8.87 3.81
N ILE A 102 -16.28 8.68 2.54
CA ILE A 102 -16.18 9.77 1.55
C ILE A 102 -17.57 10.39 1.31
N SER A 103 -18.62 9.58 1.16
CA SER A 103 -20.00 10.06 0.99
C SER A 103 -20.47 10.92 2.17
N LEU A 104 -20.17 10.51 3.40
CA LEU A 104 -20.46 11.29 4.60
C LEU A 104 -19.70 12.61 4.62
N LYS A 105 -18.42 12.61 4.25
CA LYS A 105 -17.61 13.82 4.17
C LYS A 105 -18.16 14.81 3.14
N ILE A 106 -18.51 14.33 1.94
CA ILE A 106 -19.13 15.14 0.89
C ILE A 106 -20.45 15.74 1.39
N LYS A 107 -21.31 14.95 2.04
CA LYS A 107 -22.57 15.45 2.61
C LYS A 107 -22.34 16.53 3.67
N GLN A 108 -21.32 16.37 4.50
CA GLN A 108 -20.97 17.34 5.53
C GLN A 108 -20.43 18.65 4.93
N GLU A 109 -19.57 18.57 3.93
CA GLU A 109 -19.06 19.73 3.18
C GLU A 109 -20.18 20.46 2.42
N LEU A 110 -21.10 19.73 1.80
CA LEU A 110 -22.28 20.31 1.16
C LEU A 110 -23.20 21.03 2.17
N LYS A 111 -23.38 20.47 3.36
CA LYS A 111 -24.20 21.08 4.42
C LYS A 111 -23.58 22.39 4.95
N SER A 112 -22.25 22.49 4.99
CA SER A 112 -21.56 23.69 5.47
C SER A 112 -21.36 24.75 4.39
N ALA A 113 -21.45 24.39 3.11
CA ALA A 113 -21.33 25.32 2.01
C ALA A 113 -22.52 26.31 1.96
N LYS A 114 -22.20 27.60 1.82
CA LYS A 114 -23.18 28.68 1.61
C LYS A 114 -23.08 29.13 0.15
N ASN A 115 -24.20 29.54 -0.45
CA ASN A 115 -24.30 29.98 -1.85
C ASN A 115 -24.06 28.87 -2.89
N LEU A 116 -24.48 27.63 -2.59
CA LEU A 116 -24.62 26.59 -3.62
C LEU A 116 -25.65 27.06 -4.66
N THR A 117 -25.23 27.14 -5.91
CA THR A 117 -26.11 27.38 -7.06
C THR A 117 -26.41 26.04 -7.72
N LEU A 118 -27.63 25.94 -8.28
CA LEU A 118 -28.26 24.72 -8.74
C LEU A 118 -27.83 24.37 -10.17
#